data_AF-A0AAC9LIG9-F1
#
_entry.id   AF-A0AAC9LIG9-F1
#
_cell.length_a   1.000
_cell.length_b   1.000
_cell.length_c   1.000
_cell.angle_alpha   90.00
_cell.angle_beta   90.00
_cell.angle_gamma   90.00
#
_symmetry.space_group_name_H-M   'P 1'
#
loop_
_entity.id
_entity.type
_entity.pdbx_description
1 polymer ?
#
loop_
_entity_poly.entity_id
_entity_poly.type
_entity_poly.pdbx_seq_one_letter_code
_entity_poly.pdbx_strand_id
1 'polypeptide(L)'
;MKMKFKITIVLLLTLLVSCGGDKNDKKKEKFSYQKNSTTEQTSKTKTEKIPASKKIDLTNKGVGPIQSITLTENINKKMAASGAEVYKKMCTACHRVDKKFIGPAPKGILKRRTPEWIMNMILDPEKMVKEDALAKELLWEFNGSPMINQGVTEKEARAILEYFRTLE
;
A
#
# COMPACT_ATOMS: atom_id res chain seq x y z
N MET A 1 -49.96 12.06 -12.72
CA MET A 1 -50.35 13.32 -13.40
C MET A 1 -49.12 14.22 -13.43
N LYS A 2 -48.59 14.52 -14.62
CA LYS A 2 -47.38 15.36 -14.81
C LYS A 2 -47.81 16.83 -14.81
N MET A 3 -47.16 17.69 -14.02
CA MET A 3 -47.37 19.13 -14.11
C MET A 3 -46.02 19.84 -14.29
N LYS A 4 -45.85 20.49 -15.44
CA LYS A 4 -44.74 21.38 -15.79
C LYS A 4 -45.17 22.82 -15.51
N PHE A 5 -44.33 23.65 -14.90
CA PHE A 5 -44.45 25.13 -14.94
C PHE A 5 -43.09 25.72 -14.51
N LYS A 6 -42.19 26.07 -15.44
CA LYS A 6 -41.97 27.37 -16.10
C LYS A 6 -41.64 28.54 -15.13
N ILE A 7 -40.33 28.75 -14.99
CA ILE A 7 -39.52 29.98 -14.80
C ILE A 7 -40.29 31.29 -14.57
N THR A 8 -40.00 31.95 -13.44
CA THR A 8 -40.06 33.41 -13.32
C THR A 8 -38.79 33.91 -12.64
N ILE A 9 -38.02 34.68 -13.40
CA ILE A 9 -36.82 35.43 -12.99
C ILE A 9 -37.25 36.57 -12.06
N VAL A 10 -36.67 36.66 -10.86
CA VAL A 10 -36.67 37.88 -10.06
C VAL A 10 -35.23 38.26 -9.76
N LEU A 11 -34.78 39.25 -10.53
CA LEU A 11 -33.54 39.99 -10.41
C LEU A 11 -33.68 40.94 -9.20
N LEU A 12 -32.89 40.74 -8.15
CA LEU A 12 -32.74 41.73 -7.08
C LEU A 12 -31.28 42.16 -6.99
N LEU A 13 -30.99 43.29 -7.62
CA LEU A 13 -29.74 44.05 -7.48
C LEU A 13 -29.63 44.59 -6.06
N THR A 14 -28.63 44.17 -5.31
CA THR A 14 -28.12 44.92 -4.15
C THR A 14 -26.86 45.69 -4.57
N LEU A 15 -27.04 46.99 -4.76
CA LEU A 15 -26.00 48.01 -4.79
C LEU A 15 -25.45 48.19 -3.37
N LEU A 16 -24.18 47.88 -3.14
CA LEU A 16 -23.41 48.46 -2.05
C LEU A 16 -22.26 49.27 -2.62
N VAL A 17 -22.33 50.55 -2.26
CA VAL A 17 -21.41 51.63 -2.53
C VAL A 17 -20.09 51.37 -1.81
N SER A 18 -18.98 51.40 -2.55
CA SER A 18 -17.66 51.64 -1.98
C SER A 18 -16.83 52.49 -2.95
N CYS A 19 -16.69 53.77 -2.63
CA CYS A 19 -15.76 54.70 -3.24
C CYS A 19 -14.95 55.32 -2.10
N GLY A 20 -13.63 55.13 -2.15
CA GLY A 20 -12.68 55.60 -1.15
C GLY A 20 -11.30 55.09 -1.54
N GLY A 21 -10.75 55.67 -2.61
CA GLY A 21 -9.42 55.35 -3.10
C GLY A 21 -8.34 56.08 -2.33
N ASP A 22 -7.27 55.37 -1.98
CA ASP A 22 -5.92 55.90 -2.11
C ASP A 22 -5.00 54.81 -2.69
N LYS A 23 -4.01 55.28 -3.43
CA LYS A 23 -3.21 54.58 -4.43
C LYS A 23 -2.25 53.59 -3.77
N ASN A 24 -2.13 52.39 -4.36
CA ASN A 24 -0.86 51.84 -4.87
C ASN A 24 -1.10 50.47 -5.54
N ASP A 25 -0.88 50.47 -6.86
CA ASP A 25 -0.39 49.41 -7.74
C ASP A 25 -1.00 48.00 -7.72
N LYS A 26 -1.82 47.78 -8.77
CA LYS A 26 -1.82 46.65 -9.74
C LYS A 26 -1.07 45.39 -9.25
N LYS A 27 -1.68 44.21 -9.18
CA LYS A 27 -2.19 43.48 -10.36
C LYS A 27 -2.99 42.24 -9.94
N LYS A 28 -4.08 42.00 -10.67
CA LYS A 28 -4.87 40.76 -10.70
C LYS A 28 -3.98 39.56 -10.97
N GLU A 29 -4.17 38.46 -10.25
CA GLU A 29 -3.86 37.12 -10.75
C GLU A 29 -5.10 36.23 -10.56
N LYS A 30 -5.73 35.94 -11.70
CA LYS A 30 -6.78 34.93 -11.84
C LYS A 30 -6.13 33.56 -11.67
N PHE A 31 -6.82 32.71 -10.94
CA PHE A 31 -6.68 31.26 -11.03
C PHE A 31 -6.61 30.82 -12.50
N SER A 32 -5.43 30.36 -12.93
CA SER A 32 -5.24 29.67 -14.20
C SER A 32 -4.26 28.52 -13.98
N TYR A 33 -4.71 27.32 -14.36
CA TYR A 33 -3.90 26.13 -14.43
C TYR A 33 -2.78 26.37 -15.46
N GLN A 34 -1.53 26.41 -15.00
CA GLN A 34 -0.37 26.25 -15.87
C GLN A 34 0.31 24.91 -15.58
N LYS A 35 0.17 24.01 -16.55
CA LYS A 35 1.07 22.89 -16.78
C LYS A 35 2.43 23.47 -17.18
N ASN A 36 3.36 23.53 -16.24
CA ASN A 36 4.76 23.84 -16.53
C ASN A 36 5.59 22.57 -16.42
N SER A 37 5.86 22.01 -17.61
CA SER A 37 6.99 21.13 -17.85
C SER A 37 8.23 22.01 -17.92
N THR A 38 9.06 21.99 -16.89
CA THR A 38 10.47 22.39 -16.99
C THR A 38 11.33 21.35 -16.31
N THR A 39 12.14 20.73 -17.15
CA THR A 39 13.28 19.87 -16.84
C THR A 39 14.28 20.63 -15.99
N GLU A 40 14.39 20.28 -14.71
CA GLU A 40 15.61 20.53 -13.93
C GLU A 40 16.32 19.19 -13.72
N GLN A 41 17.35 18.96 -14.55
CA GLN A 41 18.40 18.01 -14.26
C GLN A 41 19.20 18.53 -13.06
N THR A 42 18.86 18.05 -11.87
CA THR A 42 19.79 18.08 -10.74
C THR A 42 20.39 16.69 -10.60
N SER A 43 21.57 16.54 -11.21
CA SER A 43 22.53 15.48 -10.93
C SER A 43 22.80 15.44 -9.41
N LYS A 44 22.23 14.45 -8.73
CA LYS A 44 22.66 13.97 -7.42
C LYS A 44 22.91 12.48 -7.56
N THR A 45 24.15 12.08 -7.38
CA THR A 45 24.64 10.70 -7.23
C THR A 45 23.62 9.84 -6.49
N LYS A 46 22.86 9.01 -7.21
CA LYS A 46 22.00 7.98 -6.63
C LYS A 46 22.89 6.84 -6.17
N THR A 47 23.26 6.82 -4.90
CA THR A 47 23.39 5.54 -4.21
C THR A 47 22.00 4.90 -4.28
N GLU A 48 21.85 3.88 -5.11
CA GLU A 48 20.59 3.20 -5.36
C GLU A 48 20.12 2.53 -4.06
N LYS A 49 19.24 3.20 -3.30
CA LYS A 49 18.64 2.62 -2.09
C LYS A 49 17.82 1.40 -2.51
N ILE A 50 18.23 0.21 -2.05
CA ILE A 50 17.51 -1.05 -2.27
C ILE A 50 16.07 -0.90 -1.73
N PRO A 51 15.02 -1.17 -2.54
CA PRO A 51 13.63 -1.12 -2.08
C PRO A 51 13.40 -2.05 -0.89
N ALA A 52 12.56 -1.67 0.06
CA ALA A 52 12.27 -2.45 1.26
C ALA A 52 11.83 -3.88 0.92
N SER A 53 10.99 -4.05 -0.09
CA SER A 53 10.57 -5.34 -0.62
C SER A 53 11.75 -6.19 -1.07
N LYS A 54 12.83 -5.61 -1.58
CA LYS A 54 14.01 -6.34 -2.09
C LYS A 54 15.13 -6.52 -1.05
N LYS A 55 15.11 -5.80 0.07
CA LYS A 55 16.08 -6.00 1.16
C LYS A 55 16.04 -7.46 1.63
N ILE A 56 17.20 -8.03 1.94
CA ILE A 56 17.30 -9.37 2.53
C ILE A 56 17.45 -9.18 4.03
N ASP A 57 16.50 -9.74 4.79
CA ASP A 57 16.52 -9.76 6.25
C ASP A 57 16.06 -11.14 6.72
N LEU A 58 17.02 -11.96 7.13
CA LEU A 58 16.81 -13.34 7.57
C LEU A 58 17.03 -13.51 9.08
N THR A 59 17.07 -12.41 9.83
CA THR A 59 17.21 -12.43 11.30
C THR A 59 15.99 -11.85 12.00
N ASN A 60 15.33 -10.88 11.38
CA ASN A 60 14.12 -10.28 11.91
C ASN A 60 12.93 -11.26 11.81
N LYS A 61 12.30 -11.56 12.94
CA LYS A 61 11.09 -12.40 13.05
C LYS A 61 9.79 -11.60 13.10
N GLY A 62 9.90 -10.27 13.10
CA GLY A 62 8.78 -9.36 13.27
C GLY A 62 8.26 -9.34 14.70
N VAL A 63 7.02 -8.90 14.84
CA VAL A 63 6.30 -8.78 16.10
C VAL A 63 5.00 -9.58 16.01
N GLY A 64 4.81 -10.55 16.90
CA GLY A 64 3.60 -11.36 16.91
C GLY A 64 3.76 -12.65 17.70
N PRO A 65 2.75 -13.53 17.67
CA PRO A 65 2.75 -14.78 18.43
C PRO A 65 3.75 -15.80 17.90
N ILE A 66 4.19 -15.68 16.63
CA ILE A 66 5.05 -16.66 15.99
C ILE A 66 6.51 -16.32 16.30
N GLN A 67 7.09 -17.05 17.24
CA GLN A 67 8.47 -16.84 17.71
C GLN A 67 9.48 -17.83 17.11
N SER A 68 9.01 -18.99 16.67
CA SER A 68 9.85 -20.03 16.08
C SER A 68 9.02 -20.93 15.16
N ILE A 69 9.55 -21.28 14.00
CA ILE A 69 8.97 -22.28 13.11
C ILE A 69 10.06 -23.25 12.64
N THR A 70 9.77 -24.54 12.72
CA THR A 70 10.55 -25.57 12.04
C THR A 70 9.90 -25.89 10.70
N LEU A 71 10.61 -25.62 9.60
CA LEU A 71 10.23 -26.08 8.27
C LEU A 71 10.86 -27.45 8.02
N THR A 72 10.04 -28.42 7.59
CA THR A 72 10.53 -29.72 7.15
C THR A 72 11.36 -29.57 5.89
N GLU A 73 12.34 -30.44 5.64
CA GLU A 73 13.13 -30.41 4.41
C GLU A 73 12.24 -30.49 3.16
N ASN A 74 11.33 -31.47 3.14
CA ASN A 74 10.38 -31.65 2.06
C ASN A 74 9.15 -30.77 2.21
N ILE A 75 8.62 -30.29 1.08
CA ILE A 75 7.35 -29.55 1.02
C ILE A 75 6.19 -30.51 1.23
N ASN A 76 5.31 -30.18 2.17
CA ASN A 76 4.03 -30.87 2.34
C ASN A 76 3.05 -30.39 1.25
N LYS A 77 2.93 -31.16 0.16
CA LYS A 77 2.09 -30.83 -1.00
C LYS A 77 0.62 -30.57 -0.64
N LYS A 78 0.05 -31.33 0.31
CA LYS A 78 -1.34 -31.15 0.75
C LYS A 78 -1.54 -29.81 1.45
N MET A 79 -0.61 -29.46 2.35
CA MET A 79 -0.64 -28.19 3.06
C MET A 79 -0.38 -27.01 2.10
N ALA A 80 0.56 -27.15 1.16
CA ALA A 80 0.79 -26.14 0.13
C ALA A 80 -0.45 -25.93 -0.76
N ALA A 81 -1.16 -26.99 -1.15
CA ALA A 81 -2.41 -26.87 -1.88
C ALA A 81 -3.49 -26.13 -1.08
N SER A 82 -3.66 -26.47 0.21
CA SER A 82 -4.53 -25.70 1.11
C SER A 82 -4.13 -24.23 1.21
N GLY A 83 -2.82 -23.94 1.32
CA GLY A 83 -2.29 -22.58 1.35
C GLY A 83 -2.55 -21.79 0.08
N ALA A 84 -2.46 -22.44 -1.09
CA ALA A 84 -2.75 -21.84 -2.37
C ALA A 84 -4.22 -21.40 -2.46
N GLU A 85 -5.16 -22.21 -1.97
CA GLU A 85 -6.59 -21.87 -1.94
C GLU A 85 -6.88 -20.69 -0.99
N VAL A 86 -6.27 -20.68 0.19
CA VAL A 86 -6.41 -19.55 1.12
C VAL A 86 -5.79 -18.29 0.49
N TYR A 87 -4.60 -18.38 -0.10
CA TYR A 87 -3.96 -17.25 -0.80
C TYR A 87 -4.85 -16.70 -1.92
N LYS A 88 -5.45 -17.60 -2.71
CA LYS A 88 -6.37 -17.24 -3.78
C LYS A 88 -7.56 -16.44 -3.25
N LYS A 89 -8.18 -16.91 -2.17
CA LYS A 89 -9.36 -16.27 -1.55
C LYS A 89 -9.03 -14.94 -0.85
N MET A 90 -7.91 -14.88 -0.12
CA MET A 90 -7.65 -13.79 0.82
C MET A 90 -6.61 -12.76 0.36
N CYS A 91 -5.68 -13.15 -0.52
CA CYS A 91 -4.48 -12.36 -0.81
C CYS A 91 -4.43 -11.81 -2.25
N THR A 92 -5.07 -12.48 -3.21
CA THR A 92 -4.97 -12.11 -4.63
C THR A 92 -5.66 -10.79 -4.99
N ALA A 93 -6.51 -10.24 -4.13
CA ALA A 93 -7.01 -8.88 -4.31
C ALA A 93 -5.85 -7.85 -4.37
N CYS A 94 -4.77 -8.08 -3.60
CA CYS A 94 -3.67 -7.13 -3.47
C CYS A 94 -2.32 -7.65 -3.99
N HIS A 95 -2.10 -8.96 -3.98
CA HIS A 95 -0.83 -9.56 -4.37
C HIS A 95 -0.91 -10.29 -5.70
N ARG A 96 0.13 -10.14 -6.52
CA ARG A 96 0.42 -11.03 -7.66
C ARG A 96 1.66 -11.83 -7.31
N VAL A 97 1.68 -13.11 -7.66
CA VAL A 97 2.75 -14.02 -7.24
C VAL A 97 4.13 -13.50 -7.65
N ASP A 98 4.27 -13.02 -8.88
CA ASP A 98 5.52 -12.78 -9.58
C ASP A 98 5.88 -11.30 -9.76
N LYS A 99 4.94 -10.38 -9.51
CA LYS A 99 5.13 -8.94 -9.77
C LYS A 99 4.51 -8.06 -8.71
N LYS A 100 5.04 -6.84 -8.61
CA LYS A 100 4.46 -5.76 -7.80
C LYS A 100 3.02 -5.50 -8.27
N PHE A 101 2.10 -5.34 -7.32
CA PHE A 101 0.75 -4.86 -7.58
C PHE A 101 0.38 -3.82 -6.51
N ILE A 102 -0.74 -4.00 -5.79
CA ILE A 102 -1.06 -3.20 -4.59
C ILE A 102 -0.09 -3.57 -3.45
N GLY A 103 0.27 -4.85 -3.34
CA GLY A 103 1.28 -5.36 -2.41
C GLY A 103 2.49 -5.99 -3.13
N PRO A 104 3.54 -6.35 -2.37
CA PRO A 104 4.73 -7.00 -2.90
C PRO A 104 4.47 -8.40 -3.45
N ALA A 105 5.27 -8.83 -4.42
CA ALA A 105 5.22 -10.20 -4.94
C ALA A 105 5.74 -11.21 -3.89
N PRO A 106 5.02 -12.30 -3.55
CA PRO A 106 5.50 -13.32 -2.62
C PRO A 106 6.49 -14.32 -3.23
N LYS A 107 6.67 -14.39 -4.55
CA LYS A 107 7.65 -15.30 -5.17
C LYS A 107 9.05 -15.06 -4.58
N GLY A 108 9.70 -16.13 -4.12
CA GLY A 108 11.02 -16.12 -3.48
C GLY A 108 11.08 -15.39 -2.15
N ILE A 109 9.95 -15.16 -1.47
CA ILE A 109 9.92 -14.38 -0.22
C ILE A 109 10.81 -14.97 0.89
N LEU A 110 10.95 -16.30 0.93
CA LEU A 110 11.79 -17.00 1.90
C LEU A 110 13.30 -16.77 1.71
N LYS A 111 13.71 -16.27 0.53
CA LYS A 111 15.11 -15.85 0.30
C LYS A 111 15.45 -14.52 0.97
N ARG A 112 14.44 -13.80 1.48
CA ARG A 112 14.60 -12.42 1.96
C ARG A 112 13.85 -12.12 3.25
N ARG A 113 13.02 -13.02 3.77
CA ARG A 113 12.28 -12.89 5.04
C ARG A 113 12.32 -14.20 5.80
N THR A 114 12.35 -14.12 7.13
CA THR A 114 12.17 -15.30 7.98
C THR A 114 10.73 -15.85 7.86
N PRO A 115 10.54 -17.17 8.05
CA PRO A 115 9.21 -17.77 8.11
C PRO A 115 8.29 -17.13 9.15
N GLU A 116 8.84 -16.79 10.32
CA GLU A 116 8.13 -16.15 11.42
C GLU A 116 7.63 -14.77 11.04
N TRP A 117 8.49 -13.94 10.42
CA TRP A 117 8.10 -12.61 9.95
C TRP A 117 6.96 -12.68 8.93
N ILE A 118 7.02 -13.65 8.00
CA ILE A 118 5.95 -13.87 7.01
C ILE A 118 4.64 -14.20 7.70
N MET A 119 4.63 -15.13 8.66
CA MET A 119 3.40 -15.50 9.36
C MET A 119 2.88 -14.37 10.25
N ASN A 120 3.75 -13.67 11.00
CA ASN A 120 3.35 -12.52 11.82
C ASN A 120 2.74 -11.39 10.97
N MET A 121 3.31 -11.13 9.78
CA MET A 121 2.75 -10.15 8.83
C MET A 121 1.37 -10.56 8.29
N ILE A 122 1.12 -11.85 8.10
CA ILE A 122 -0.20 -12.35 7.65
C ILE A 122 -1.23 -12.26 8.78
N LEU A 123 -0.83 -12.56 10.02
CA LEU A 123 -1.73 -12.66 11.18
C LEU A 123 -2.13 -11.30 11.76
N ASP A 124 -1.20 -10.35 11.80
CA ASP A 124 -1.44 -9.02 12.37
C ASP A 124 -0.61 -7.95 11.64
N PRO A 125 -0.99 -7.62 10.39
CA PRO A 125 -0.26 -6.63 9.59
C PRO A 125 -0.29 -5.23 10.21
N GLU A 126 -1.33 -4.88 10.98
CA GLU A 126 -1.46 -3.58 11.63
C GLU A 126 -0.42 -3.41 12.74
N LYS A 127 -0.29 -4.42 13.63
CA LYS A 127 0.75 -4.42 14.66
C LYS A 127 2.15 -4.44 14.05
N MET A 128 2.35 -5.26 13.02
CA MET A 128 3.62 -5.32 12.30
C MET A 128 3.99 -3.94 11.74
N VAL A 129 3.10 -3.28 11.01
CA VAL A 129 3.35 -1.91 10.52
C VAL A 129 3.56 -0.92 11.66
N LYS A 130 2.91 -1.09 12.82
CA LYS A 130 3.10 -0.19 13.97
C LYS A 130 4.47 -0.35 14.64
N GLU A 131 5.03 -1.55 14.68
CA GLU A 131 6.16 -1.88 15.58
C GLU A 131 7.41 -2.36 14.81
N ASP A 132 7.26 -3.06 13.70
CA ASP A 132 8.35 -3.56 12.87
C ASP A 132 8.83 -2.51 11.83
N ALA A 133 10.13 -2.22 11.82
CA ALA A 133 10.70 -1.20 10.93
C ALA A 133 10.57 -1.57 9.44
N LEU A 134 10.73 -2.86 9.10
CA LEU A 134 10.66 -3.33 7.72
C LEU A 134 9.22 -3.28 7.18
N ALA A 135 8.23 -3.63 8.01
CA ALA A 135 6.81 -3.48 7.68
C ALA A 135 6.43 -2.00 7.44
N LYS A 136 6.97 -1.06 8.24
CA LYS A 136 6.80 0.39 8.00
C LYS A 136 7.36 0.82 6.65
N GLU A 137 8.58 0.40 6.34
CA GLU A 137 9.20 0.73 5.05
C GLU A 137 8.43 0.14 3.87
N LEU A 138 7.87 -1.06 4.01
CA LEU A 138 6.98 -1.65 3.02
C LEU A 138 5.72 -0.81 2.83
N LEU A 139 5.08 -0.34 3.91
CA LEU A 139 3.94 0.56 3.79
C LEU A 139 4.28 1.79 2.92
N TRP A 140 5.44 2.42 3.16
CA TRP A 140 5.89 3.57 2.38
C TRP A 140 6.21 3.23 0.92
N GLU A 141 6.89 2.11 0.64
CA GLU A 141 7.19 1.66 -0.73
C GLU A 141 5.92 1.38 -1.56
N PHE A 142 4.83 1.00 -0.88
CA PHE A 142 3.54 0.67 -1.48
C PHE A 142 2.52 1.81 -1.30
N ASN A 143 3.01 3.05 -1.31
CA ASN A 143 2.21 4.29 -1.34
C ASN A 143 1.20 4.42 -0.18
N GLY A 144 1.55 3.89 0.99
CA GLY A 144 0.67 3.94 2.15
C GLY A 144 -0.51 2.96 2.08
N SER A 145 -0.53 2.01 1.13
CA SER A 145 -1.58 1.00 1.07
C SER A 145 -1.37 -0.03 2.19
N PRO A 146 -2.22 -0.06 3.24
CA PRO A 146 -2.06 -1.01 4.32
C PRO A 146 -2.43 -2.42 3.86
N MET A 147 -1.72 -3.42 4.38
CA MET A 147 -2.20 -4.80 4.34
C MET A 147 -3.25 -4.95 5.45
N ILE A 148 -4.49 -5.26 5.09
CA ILE A 148 -5.59 -5.43 6.04
C ILE A 148 -5.53 -6.81 6.70
N ASN A 149 -5.97 -6.90 7.95
CA ASN A 149 -6.15 -8.19 8.61
C ASN A 149 -7.37 -8.91 8.00
N GLN A 150 -7.14 -10.05 7.35
CA GLN A 150 -8.19 -10.85 6.69
C GLN A 150 -8.81 -11.91 7.61
N GLY A 151 -8.49 -11.90 8.91
CA GLY A 151 -8.95 -12.91 9.88
C GLY A 151 -8.34 -14.29 9.64
N VAL A 152 -7.15 -14.35 9.04
CA VAL A 152 -6.44 -15.61 8.76
C VAL A 152 -6.01 -16.25 10.07
N THR A 153 -6.33 -17.52 10.27
CA THR A 153 -5.89 -18.27 11.46
C THR A 153 -4.41 -18.65 11.35
N GLU A 154 -3.76 -18.96 12.47
CA GLU A 154 -2.37 -19.44 12.47
C GLU A 154 -2.16 -20.66 11.57
N LYS A 155 -3.10 -21.61 11.57
CA LYS A 155 -3.07 -22.80 10.71
C LYS A 155 -3.12 -22.44 9.23
N GLU A 156 -3.97 -21.49 8.86
CA GLU A 156 -4.06 -21.00 7.48
C GLU A 156 -2.82 -20.22 7.07
N ALA A 157 -2.28 -19.37 7.96
CA ALA A 157 -1.03 -18.66 7.73
C ALA A 157 0.14 -19.65 7.53
N ARG A 158 0.19 -20.73 8.32
CA ARG A 158 1.17 -21.80 8.13
C ARG A 158 1.00 -22.51 6.79
N ALA A 159 -0.23 -22.71 6.33
CA ALA A 159 -0.51 -23.29 5.03
C ALA A 159 -0.07 -22.35 3.88
N ILE A 160 -0.36 -21.05 3.97
CA ILE A 160 0.10 -20.03 3.01
C ILE A 160 1.64 -19.99 2.96
N LEU A 161 2.30 -20.04 4.12
CA LEU A 161 3.76 -20.13 4.19
C LEU A 161 4.28 -21.38 3.46
N GLU A 162 3.62 -22.54 3.61
CA GLU A 162 3.98 -23.76 2.89
C GLU A 162 3.79 -23.60 1.38
N TYR A 163 2.73 -22.91 0.95
CA TYR A 163 2.53 -22.56 -0.45
C TYR A 163 3.66 -21.67 -0.96
N PHE A 164 4.09 -20.67 -0.20
CA PHE A 164 5.20 -19.79 -0.61
C PHE A 164 6.52 -20.54 -0.83
N ARG A 165 6.77 -21.65 -0.11
CA ARG A 165 7.92 -22.53 -0.37
C ARG A 165 7.90 -23.17 -1.76
N THR A 166 6.75 -23.22 -2.43
CA THR A 166 6.63 -23.70 -3.82
C THR A 166 6.92 -22.61 -4.86
N LEU A 167 7.05 -21.34 -4.44
CA LEU A 167 7.15 -20.18 -5.30
C LEU A 167 8.59 -19.66 -5.41
N GLU A 168 9.58 -20.53 -5.56
CA GLU A 168 11.00 -20.13 -5.59
C GLU A 168 11.46 -19.40 -6.87
#